data_AF-A0AAV4R0P8-F1
#
_entry.id   AF-A0AAV4R0P8-F1
#
_cell.length_a   1.000
_cell.length_b   1.000
_cell.length_c   1.000
_cell.angle_alpha   90.00
_cell.angle_beta   90.00
_cell.angle_gamma   90.00
#
_symmetry.space_group_name_H-M   'P 1'
#
loop_
_entity.id
_entity.type
_entity.pdbx_description
1 polymer ?
#
loop_
_entity_poly.entity_id
_entity_poly.type
_entity_poly.pdbx_seq_one_letter_code
_entity_poly.pdbx_strand_id
1 'polypeptide(L)'
;MLPPEVVEDFFSSVWQPATSCPNFYPPSSGKEAVLNVPFSVTEVMSAFKTCENTAPGPDRITHNHWRHLDPRGLLLTRLFNCCIQLQCIPMTWKESCTILLPKNDDLSSPSNWRPTALSNTAYKLFMKCLTARFQNWCQRLMYYHPTKKVLLSLMGYLNTTSYFRAG
;
A
#
# COMPACT_ATOMS: atom_id res chain seq x y z
N MET A 1 13.11 27.38 -3.90
CA MET A 1 12.93 25.92 -3.90
C MET A 1 14.29 25.28 -4.06
N LEU A 2 14.53 24.15 -3.40
CA LEU A 2 15.78 23.38 -3.55
C LEU A 2 15.91 22.84 -4.98
N PRO A 3 17.13 22.74 -5.54
CA PRO A 3 17.34 22.08 -6.82
C PRO A 3 16.94 20.59 -6.76
N PRO A 4 16.31 20.02 -7.81
CA PRO A 4 15.91 18.61 -7.83
C PRO A 4 17.05 17.64 -7.53
N GLU A 5 18.24 17.89 -8.08
CA GLU A 5 19.44 17.05 -7.87
C GLU A 5 19.82 16.94 -6.39
N VAL A 6 19.80 18.05 -5.66
CA VAL A 6 20.13 18.10 -4.22
C VAL A 6 19.12 17.28 -3.39
N VAL A 7 17.85 17.28 -3.81
CA VAL A 7 16.78 16.50 -3.17
C VAL A 7 16.96 15.02 -3.47
N GLU A 8 17.18 14.67 -4.73
CA GLU A 8 17.30 13.29 -5.20
C GLU A 8 18.51 12.60 -4.58
N ASP A 9 19.67 13.25 -4.55
CA ASP A 9 20.89 12.72 -3.92
C ASP A 9 20.66 12.46 -2.42
N PHE A 10 20.06 13.43 -1.73
CA PHE A 10 19.77 13.29 -0.31
C PHE A 10 18.85 12.10 -0.03
N PHE A 11 17.69 12.01 -0.69
CA PHE A 11 16.73 10.95 -0.41
C PHE A 11 17.17 9.57 -0.91
N SER A 12 17.93 9.50 -2.00
CA SER A 12 18.51 8.24 -2.50
C SER A 12 19.49 7.64 -1.48
N SER A 13 20.29 8.49 -0.81
CA SER A 13 21.22 8.03 0.23
C SER A 13 20.53 7.52 1.49
N VAL A 14 19.40 8.12 1.88
CA VAL A 14 18.64 7.77 3.09
C VAL A 14 17.80 6.51 2.88
N TRP A 15 17.38 6.22 1.65
CA TRP A 15 16.40 5.17 1.32
C TRP A 15 17.06 3.90 0.77
N GLN A 16 18.26 3.56 1.25
CA GLN A 16 18.90 2.30 0.86
C GLN A 16 17.98 1.10 1.16
N PRO A 17 17.98 0.06 0.30
CA PRO A 17 17.12 -1.10 0.48
C PRO A 17 17.35 -1.74 1.85
N ALA A 18 16.30 -1.88 2.65
CA ALA A 18 16.36 -2.70 3.85
C ALA A 18 16.62 -4.15 3.43
N THR A 19 17.73 -4.73 3.89
CA THR A 19 18.04 -6.15 3.67
C THR A 19 17.10 -7.00 4.53
N SER A 20 16.13 -7.66 3.91
CA SER A 20 15.33 -8.67 4.58
C SER A 20 16.11 -9.98 4.69
N CYS A 21 16.21 -10.56 5.89
CA CYS A 21 16.76 -11.91 6.06
C CYS A 21 15.81 -12.94 5.42
N PRO A 22 16.19 -13.65 4.34
CA PRO A 22 15.30 -14.58 3.63
C PRO A 22 14.83 -15.74 4.53
N ASN A 23 15.66 -16.10 5.52
CA ASN A 23 15.40 -17.20 6.45
C ASN A 23 14.63 -16.79 7.71
N PHE A 24 14.12 -15.55 7.79
CA PHE A 24 13.38 -15.10 8.96
C PHE A 24 12.02 -15.81 9.11
N TYR A 25 11.45 -16.29 8.01
CA TYR A 25 10.18 -17.01 8.00
C TYR A 25 10.42 -18.48 7.66
N PRO A 26 10.08 -19.44 8.55
CA PRO A 26 10.08 -20.83 8.17
C PRO A 26 9.02 -21.05 7.07
N PRO A 27 9.27 -21.92 6.06
CA PRO A 27 8.28 -22.26 5.07
C PRO A 27 7.04 -22.83 5.77
N SER A 28 5.92 -22.12 5.68
CA SER A 28 4.66 -22.57 6.26
C SER A 28 4.17 -23.81 5.53
N SER A 29 3.99 -24.92 6.25
CA SER A 29 3.49 -26.20 5.72
C SER A 29 1.97 -26.19 5.40
N GLY A 30 1.26 -25.12 5.75
CA GLY A 30 -0.18 -24.95 5.48
C GLY A 30 -0.46 -24.01 4.31
N LYS A 31 -1.17 -24.50 3.30
CA LYS A 31 -1.74 -23.69 2.21
C LYS A 31 -2.99 -22.96 2.67
N GLU A 32 -2.90 -22.04 3.63
CA GLU A 32 -3.98 -21.08 3.83
C GLU A 32 -3.83 -19.95 2.81
N ALA A 33 -4.43 -20.15 1.64
CA ALA A 33 -4.37 -19.21 0.51
C ALA A 33 -5.28 -17.98 0.73
N VAL A 34 -5.29 -17.40 1.93
CA VAL A 34 -6.22 -16.31 2.33
C VAL A 34 -6.14 -15.11 1.40
N LEU A 35 -4.94 -14.78 0.92
CA LEU A 35 -4.73 -13.65 0.01
C LEU A 35 -5.10 -13.97 -1.45
N ASN A 36 -5.15 -15.24 -1.84
CA ASN A 36 -5.38 -15.67 -3.22
C ASN A 36 -6.84 -16.05 -3.53
N VAL A 37 -7.76 -15.79 -2.61
CA VAL A 37 -9.21 -15.98 -2.84
C VAL A 37 -9.77 -14.77 -3.59
N PRO A 38 -10.75 -14.90 -4.50
CA PRO A 38 -11.43 -13.74 -5.09
C PRO A 38 -12.07 -12.85 -4.01
N PHE A 39 -12.03 -11.54 -4.21
CA PHE A 39 -12.78 -10.55 -3.45
C PHE A 39 -14.27 -10.62 -3.78
N SER A 40 -15.11 -10.49 -2.76
CA SER A 40 -16.53 -10.20 -2.95
C SER A 40 -16.75 -8.71 -3.14
N VAL A 41 -17.88 -8.35 -3.76
CA VAL A 41 -18.28 -6.94 -3.92
C VAL A 41 -18.47 -6.27 -2.56
N THR A 42 -19.06 -6.99 -1.59
CA THR A 42 -19.28 -6.48 -0.24
C THR A 42 -17.97 -6.17 0.49
N GLU A 43 -16.96 -7.02 0.30
CA GLU A 43 -15.62 -6.81 0.87
C GLU A 43 -14.96 -5.56 0.30
N VAL A 44 -14.92 -5.43 -1.03
CA VAL A 44 -14.35 -4.24 -1.70
C VAL A 44 -15.11 -2.97 -1.30
N MET A 45 -16.44 -3.01 -1.30
CA MET A 45 -17.26 -1.85 -0.93
C MET A 45 -17.10 -1.45 0.53
N SER A 46 -16.91 -2.42 1.43
CA SER A 46 -16.65 -2.12 2.85
C SER A 46 -15.32 -1.38 3.01
N ALA A 47 -14.27 -1.81 2.32
CA ALA A 47 -13.00 -1.09 2.28
C ALA A 47 -13.17 0.30 1.63
N PHE A 48 -13.86 0.39 0.50
CA PHE A 48 -14.00 1.61 -0.29
C PHE A 48 -14.78 2.71 0.45
N LYS A 49 -15.82 2.33 1.21
CA LYS A 49 -16.59 3.27 2.05
C LYS A 49 -15.73 4.00 3.08
N THR A 50 -14.67 3.35 3.57
CA THR A 50 -13.76 3.94 4.57
C THR A 50 -12.61 4.73 3.96
N CYS A 51 -12.48 4.78 2.63
CA CYS A 51 -11.44 5.57 1.98
C CYS A 51 -11.82 7.05 1.96
N GLU A 52 -10.99 7.92 2.52
CA GLU A 52 -11.12 9.36 2.30
C GLU A 52 -10.75 9.74 0.87
N ASN A 53 -11.24 10.89 0.38
CA ASN A 53 -10.79 11.39 -0.91
C ASN A 53 -9.36 11.94 -0.77
N THR A 54 -8.42 11.40 -1.55
CA THR A 54 -6.99 11.77 -1.48
C THR A 54 -6.48 12.20 -2.85
N ALA A 55 -5.31 12.84 -2.87
CA ALA A 55 -4.64 13.20 -4.11
C ALA A 55 -4.41 11.95 -5.00
N PRO A 56 -4.65 12.06 -6.31
CA PRO A 56 -4.49 10.94 -7.22
C PRO A 56 -3.01 10.62 -7.46
N GLY A 57 -2.77 9.43 -8.00
CA GLY A 57 -1.46 9.08 -8.54
C GLY A 57 -1.26 9.61 -9.96
N PRO A 58 -0.28 9.07 -10.71
CA PRO A 58 -0.04 9.44 -12.11
C PRO A 58 -1.27 9.35 -13.03
N ASP A 59 -2.23 8.47 -12.72
CA ASP A 59 -3.47 8.30 -13.50
C ASP A 59 -4.48 9.45 -13.34
N ARG A 60 -4.28 10.35 -12.37
CA ARG A 60 -5.17 11.48 -12.04
C ARG A 60 -6.59 11.06 -11.61
N ILE A 61 -6.79 9.80 -11.23
CA ILE A 61 -8.08 9.28 -10.77
C ILE A 61 -8.13 9.30 -9.25
N THR A 62 -9.17 9.92 -8.68
CA THR A 62 -9.38 10.02 -7.23
C THR A 62 -10.42 8.99 -6.76
N HIS A 63 -10.53 8.77 -5.45
CA HIS A 63 -11.63 7.97 -4.89
C HIS A 63 -13.01 8.56 -5.24
N ASN A 64 -13.14 9.88 -5.34
CA ASN A 64 -14.38 10.51 -5.80
C ASN A 64 -14.71 10.15 -7.25
N HIS A 65 -13.73 10.11 -8.16
CA HIS A 65 -13.99 9.67 -9.53
C HIS A 65 -14.52 8.23 -9.54
N TRP A 66 -13.91 7.33 -8.76
CA TRP A 66 -14.39 5.96 -8.60
C TRP A 66 -15.80 5.86 -8.01
N ARG A 67 -16.18 6.72 -7.06
CA ARG A 67 -17.55 6.75 -6.51
C ARG A 67 -18.59 7.08 -7.57
N HIS A 68 -18.25 7.96 -8.51
CA HIS A 68 -19.16 8.32 -9.61
C HIS A 68 -19.18 7.24 -10.70
N LEU A 69 -18.01 6.69 -11.05
CA LEU A 69 -17.86 5.72 -12.13
C LEU A 69 -18.35 4.31 -11.74
N ASP A 70 -18.07 3.88 -10.53
CA ASP A 70 -18.38 2.54 -10.02
C ASP A 70 -19.00 2.59 -8.60
N PRO A 71 -20.17 3.22 -8.44
CA PRO A 71 -20.81 3.41 -7.13
C PRO A 71 -21.16 2.10 -6.43
N ARG A 72 -21.24 0.99 -7.18
CA ARG A 72 -21.55 -0.35 -6.65
C ARG A 72 -20.30 -1.22 -6.47
N GLY A 73 -19.11 -0.74 -6.85
CA GLY A 73 -17.85 -1.47 -6.72
C GLY A 73 -17.72 -2.69 -7.65
N LEU A 74 -18.59 -2.84 -8.66
CA LEU A 74 -18.61 -4.03 -9.50
C LEU A 74 -17.40 -4.08 -10.43
N LEU A 75 -17.00 -2.93 -10.97
CA LEU A 75 -15.84 -2.80 -11.86
C LEU A 75 -14.55 -3.01 -11.08
N LEU A 76 -14.41 -2.34 -9.92
CA LEU A 76 -13.25 -2.47 -9.04
C LEU A 76 -13.09 -3.90 -8.54
N THR A 77 -14.16 -4.57 -8.11
CA THR A 77 -14.09 -5.99 -7.71
C THR A 77 -13.63 -6.89 -8.84
N ARG A 78 -14.15 -6.70 -10.06
CA ARG A 78 -13.69 -7.49 -11.23
C ARG A 78 -12.21 -7.24 -11.51
N LEU A 79 -11.78 -5.98 -11.52
CA LEU A 79 -10.39 -5.61 -11.73
C LEU A 79 -9.46 -6.24 -10.69
N PHE A 80 -9.83 -6.19 -9.42
CA PHE A 80 -9.03 -6.77 -8.33
C PHE A 80 -8.99 -8.30 -8.43
N ASN A 81 -10.10 -8.93 -8.81
CA ASN A 81 -10.14 -10.38 -8.99
C ASN A 81 -9.32 -10.84 -10.20
N CYS A 82 -9.26 -10.05 -11.28
CA CYS A 82 -8.32 -10.30 -12.36
C CYS A 82 -6.87 -10.26 -11.84
N CYS A 83 -6.55 -9.31 -10.95
CA CYS A 83 -5.21 -9.24 -10.37
C CYS A 83 -4.86 -10.47 -9.52
N ILE A 84 -5.80 -10.94 -8.70
CA ILE A 84 -5.64 -12.17 -7.90
C ILE A 84 -5.51 -13.40 -8.80
N GLN A 85 -6.37 -13.55 -9.80
CA GLN A 85 -6.37 -14.72 -10.67
C GLN A 85 -5.10 -14.81 -11.53
N LEU A 86 -4.65 -13.68 -12.07
CA LEU A 86 -3.47 -13.60 -12.93
C LEU A 86 -2.16 -13.47 -12.15
N GLN A 87 -2.23 -13.29 -10.82
CA GLN A 87 -1.08 -13.01 -9.95
C GLN A 87 -0.23 -11.83 -10.47
N CYS A 88 -0.90 -10.83 -11.05
CA CYS A 88 -0.26 -9.67 -11.63
C CYS A 88 -1.10 -8.41 -11.36
N ILE A 89 -0.44 -7.26 -11.25
CA ILE A 89 -1.10 -5.96 -11.16
C ILE A 89 -0.75 -5.10 -12.39
N PRO A 90 -1.59 -4.12 -12.77
CA PRO A 90 -1.26 -3.17 -13.83
C PRO A 90 0.12 -2.54 -13.61
N MET A 91 0.92 -2.41 -14.66
CA MET A 91 2.27 -1.83 -14.54
C MET A 91 2.25 -0.40 -14.01
N THR A 92 1.26 0.40 -14.42
CA THR A 92 1.06 1.77 -13.93
C THR A 92 0.76 1.86 -12.44
N TRP A 93 0.35 0.77 -11.79
CA TRP A 93 0.15 0.73 -10.33
C TRP A 93 1.47 0.62 -9.56
N LYS A 94 2.56 0.22 -10.24
CA LYS A 94 3.92 0.22 -9.68
C LYS A 94 4.57 1.61 -9.75
N GLU A 95 3.93 2.56 -10.42
CA GLU A 95 4.39 3.93 -10.53
C GLU A 95 3.76 4.80 -9.44
N SER A 96 4.49 5.83 -9.02
CA SER A 96 3.96 6.85 -8.11
C SER A 96 4.56 8.22 -8.44
N CYS A 97 3.82 9.28 -8.11
CA CYS A 97 4.33 10.64 -8.20
C CYS A 97 4.81 11.08 -6.82
N THR A 98 6.09 11.39 -6.66
CA THR A 98 6.63 11.88 -5.39
C THR A 98 6.49 13.39 -5.31
N ILE A 99 5.83 13.86 -4.25
CA ILE A 99 5.76 15.29 -3.91
C ILE A 99 6.50 15.54 -2.60
N LEU A 100 7.05 16.75 -2.43
CA LEU A 100 7.69 17.17 -1.18
C LEU A 100 6.73 18.02 -0.37
N LEU A 101 6.50 17.61 0.89
CA LEU A 101 5.73 18.37 1.86
C LEU A 101 6.65 18.94 2.94
N PRO A 102 6.52 20.22 3.32
CA PRO A 102 7.36 20.83 4.35
C PRO A 102 7.08 20.22 5.73
N LYS A 103 8.14 19.99 6.52
CA LYS A 103 8.04 19.59 7.94
C LYS A 103 7.82 20.80 8.85
N ASN A 104 8.42 21.92 8.49
CA ASN A 104 8.52 23.16 9.24
C ASN A 104 8.71 24.33 8.26
N ASP A 105 8.81 25.55 8.78
CA ASP A 105 8.89 26.78 7.98
C ASP A 105 10.27 27.01 7.34
N ASP A 106 11.31 26.33 7.84
CA ASP A 106 12.65 26.41 7.25
C ASP A 106 12.79 25.43 6.06
N LEU A 107 12.73 25.96 4.85
CA LEU A 107 12.77 25.17 3.62
C LEU A 107 14.18 25.05 3.01
N SER A 108 15.22 25.51 3.71
CA SER A 108 16.60 25.58 3.20
C SER A 108 17.33 24.24 3.18
N SER A 109 16.90 23.26 3.97
CA SER A 109 17.52 21.93 4.05
C SER A 109 16.61 20.82 3.47
N PRO A 110 17.13 19.89 2.66
CA PRO A 110 16.39 18.70 2.20
C PRO A 110 15.79 17.87 3.35
N SER A 111 16.44 17.83 4.51
CA SER A 111 15.96 17.11 5.68
C SER A 111 14.66 17.68 6.28
N ASN A 112 14.34 18.94 5.98
CA ASN A 112 13.11 19.62 6.39
C ASN A 112 11.92 19.31 5.47
N TRP A 113 12.11 18.48 4.45
CA TRP A 113 11.04 18.01 3.58
C TRP A 113 10.67 16.54 3.87
N ARG A 114 9.40 16.20 3.63
CA ARG A 114 8.87 14.83 3.63
C ARG A 114 8.49 14.44 2.21
N PRO A 115 9.22 13.51 1.57
CA PRO A 115 8.78 12.95 0.32
C PRO A 115 7.54 12.10 0.56
N THR A 116 6.50 12.34 -0.23
CA THR A 116 5.21 11.64 -0.16
C THR A 116 4.91 11.06 -1.53
N ALA A 117 4.81 9.74 -1.59
CA ALA A 117 4.53 9.01 -2.82
C ALA A 117 3.02 8.94 -3.05
N LEU A 118 2.57 9.49 -4.17
CA LEU A 118 1.18 9.46 -4.61
C LEU A 118 1.00 8.29 -5.58
N SER A 119 0.51 7.16 -5.06
CA SER A 119 0.10 6.02 -5.89
C SER A 119 -1.35 6.15 -6.36
N ASN A 120 -1.67 5.46 -7.47
CA ASN A 120 -3.03 5.40 -8.02
C ASN A 120 -4.04 4.91 -6.98
N THR A 121 -5.23 5.55 -6.92
CA THR A 121 -6.18 5.26 -5.85
C THR A 121 -6.79 3.87 -5.95
N ALA A 122 -6.91 3.32 -7.16
CA ALA A 122 -7.34 1.94 -7.35
C ALA A 122 -6.34 0.94 -6.76
N TYR A 123 -5.03 1.20 -6.91
CA TYR A 123 -3.99 0.39 -6.28
C TYR A 123 -4.03 0.50 -4.75
N LYS A 124 -4.18 1.72 -4.22
CA LYS A 124 -4.33 1.94 -2.76
C LYS A 124 -5.52 1.15 -2.20
N LEU A 125 -6.66 1.16 -2.90
CA LEU A 125 -7.85 0.42 -2.49
C LEU A 125 -7.64 -1.10 -2.58
N PHE A 126 -7.00 -1.60 -3.64
CA PHE A 126 -6.64 -3.02 -3.76
C PHE A 126 -5.77 -3.48 -2.58
N MET A 127 -4.71 -2.72 -2.29
CA MET A 127 -3.82 -3.00 -1.16
C MET A 127 -4.56 -2.94 0.18
N LYS A 128 -5.47 -1.98 0.36
CA LYS A 128 -6.30 -1.90 1.56
C LYS A 128 -7.15 -3.16 1.77
N CYS A 129 -7.70 -3.74 0.70
CA CYS A 129 -8.46 -4.99 0.79
C CYS A 129 -7.55 -6.17 1.20
N LEU A 130 -6.37 -6.30 0.58
CA LEU A 130 -5.38 -7.31 0.95
C LEU A 130 -4.89 -7.16 2.40
N THR A 131 -4.58 -5.93 2.82
CA THR A 131 -4.17 -5.64 4.19
C THR A 131 -5.28 -6.02 5.17
N ALA A 132 -6.55 -5.72 4.89
CA ALA A 132 -7.65 -6.12 5.76
C ALA A 132 -7.74 -7.64 5.93
N ARG A 133 -7.57 -8.42 4.84
CA ARG A 133 -7.51 -9.89 4.91
C ARG A 133 -6.33 -10.38 5.73
N PHE A 134 -5.14 -9.83 5.47
CA PHE A 134 -3.93 -10.20 6.19
C PHE A 134 -4.08 -9.90 7.68
N GLN A 135 -4.66 -8.74 8.03
CA GLN A 135 -4.90 -8.36 9.41
C GLN A 135 -5.87 -9.32 10.10
N ASN A 136 -6.98 -9.68 9.44
CA ASN A 136 -7.93 -10.66 9.97
C ASN A 136 -7.29 -12.04 10.17
N TRP A 137 -6.49 -12.49 9.20
CA TRP A 137 -5.76 -13.75 9.31
C TRP A 137 -4.77 -13.73 10.49
N CYS A 138 -3.98 -12.67 10.64
CA CYS A 138 -3.08 -12.49 11.76
C CYS A 138 -3.83 -12.55 13.10
N GLN A 139 -4.97 -11.86 13.22
CA GLN A 139 -5.78 -11.86 14.44
C GLN A 139 -6.30 -13.26 14.78
N ARG A 140 -6.77 -14.02 13.77
CA ARG A 140 -7.22 -15.40 13.96
C ARG A 140 -6.07 -16.29 14.44
N LEU A 141 -4.89 -16.20 13.82
CA LEU A 141 -3.73 -16.96 14.28
C LEU A 141 -3.28 -16.58 15.69
N MET A 142 -3.30 -15.29 16.03
CA MET A 142 -2.99 -14.81 17.38
C MET A 142 -3.95 -15.33 18.45
N TYR A 143 -5.20 -15.64 18.08
CA TYR A 143 -6.16 -16.29 18.97
C TYR A 143 -5.78 -17.76 19.24
N TYR A 144 -5.26 -18.48 18.25
CA TYR A 144 -4.88 -19.90 18.38
C TYR A 144 -3.44 -20.12 18.91
N HIS A 145 -2.52 -19.16 18.74
CA HIS A 145 -1.11 -19.27 19.18
C HIS A 145 -0.66 -18.01 19.98
N PRO A 146 -0.59 -18.07 21.33
CA PRO A 146 -0.39 -16.91 22.19
C PRO A 146 1.01 -16.26 22.18
N THR A 147 2.00 -16.79 21.43
CA THR A 147 3.39 -16.34 21.53
C THR A 147 3.65 -15.10 20.69
N LYS A 148 3.58 -13.95 21.36
CA LYS A 148 3.54 -12.57 20.86
C LYS A 148 4.95 -11.95 20.74
N LYS A 149 5.39 -11.61 19.52
CA LYS A 149 6.34 -10.50 19.26
C LYS A 149 6.50 -10.22 17.76
N VAL A 150 6.58 -11.28 16.95
CA VAL A 150 6.82 -11.16 15.51
C VAL A 150 5.61 -10.60 14.74
N LEU A 151 4.39 -11.05 15.10
CA LEU A 151 3.15 -10.61 14.43
C LEU A 151 2.78 -9.15 14.70
N LEU A 152 3.00 -8.65 15.93
CA LEU A 152 2.75 -7.25 16.28
C LEU A 152 3.69 -6.29 15.52
N SER A 153 4.94 -6.69 15.31
CA SER A 153 5.90 -5.96 14.47
C SER A 153 5.35 -5.84 13.04
N LEU A 154 4.91 -6.94 12.43
CA LEU A 154 4.33 -6.97 11.08
C LEU A 154 3.06 -6.12 10.93
N MET A 155 2.17 -6.11 11.93
CA MET A 155 0.98 -5.27 11.92
C MET A 155 1.34 -3.77 11.96
N GLY A 156 2.40 -3.41 12.69
CA GLY A 156 2.94 -2.05 12.73
C GLY A 156 3.55 -1.60 11.39
N TYR A 157 4.31 -2.49 10.73
CA TYR A 157 4.91 -2.23 9.41
C TYR A 157 3.86 -2.00 8.32
N LEU A 158 2.74 -2.74 8.30
CA LEU A 158 1.69 -2.58 7.28
C LEU A 158 0.84 -1.32 7.48
N ASN A 159 0.76 -0.78 8.70
CA ASN A 159 0.13 0.52 8.96
C ASN A 159 1.05 1.70 8.60
N THR A 160 2.35 1.46 8.35
CA THR A 160 3.35 2.51 8.05
C THR A 160 4.01 2.40 6.68
N THR A 161 3.79 1.32 5.92
CA THR A 161 4.38 1.16 4.58
C THR A 161 3.45 1.63 3.48
N SER A 162 3.36 2.95 3.34
CA SER A 162 2.96 3.60 2.09
C SER A 162 4.18 3.94 1.23
N TYR A 163 5.20 3.07 1.12
CA TYR A 163 6.38 3.36 0.30
C TYR A 163 6.98 2.07 -0.26
N PHE A 164 6.64 1.75 -1.50
CA PHE A 164 7.47 0.90 -2.34
C PHE A 164 7.71 1.62 -3.68
N ARG A 165 8.99 1.95 -3.89
CA ARG A 165 9.71 2.06 -5.16
C ARG A 165 9.19 3.10 -6.16
N ALA A 166 9.91 4.24 -6.25
CA ALA A 166 10.20 4.84 -7.55
C ALA A 166 11.40 4.09 -8.15
N GLY A 167 11.40 3.91 -9.47
CA GLY A 167 12.42 3.17 -10.22
C GLY A 167 13.80 3.78 -10.13
#